data_AF-A0A2P5FJV4-F1
#
_entry.id   AF-A0A2P5FJV4-F1
#
_cell.length_a   1.000
_cell.length_b   1.000
_cell.length_c   1.000
_cell.angle_alpha   90.00
_cell.angle_beta   90.00
_cell.angle_gamma   90.00
#
_symmetry.space_group_name_H-M   'P 1'
#
loop_
_entity.id
_entity.type
_entity.pdbx_description
1 polymer ?
#
loop_
_entity_poly.entity_id
_entity_poly.type
_entity_poly.pdbx_seq_one_letter_code
_entity_poly.pdbx_strand_id
1 'polypeptide(L)'
;MEALRVSPVHSLGIPSKLDKTHFRKLFCSNFNSIPGSSFSFDQRNLSKSKLFTAISSSVSTELADPFQPELETQTPDGKFDWYAHWYPVMPVCDLDKRRPHAKKVMGLDVVVWWDRNESAWKVFDDSCPHRLAPLSEGRIDQWGRLQCVYHGWCFNGSGDCKFIPQAPPDGPPVHTFKKACAAVYPSTVQNDIVWFWPNSDPQYKDIILKKKPPHIAELGDPSFTKIMGNRDIPYGYEVLIENLMDPAHVPYAHYGIMRTPLRKNKADREGGAPLELIVENSHTNGFTGRRDYGINKFFAPCVFYSSLPIGQNQDIEADSSTGAKKESSVQKRMVLVFICIPVSPGKSRLIWTFPRNFGIWVDKIVPRWMFHVGQNLILDSDLYLLHVEERKIMDVGPAQWQKACFVPTKSDALVVAFRKWLNKYAGGQVDWRGKFSGALPPTPPKEQLMDRYWTHVVNCSSCNAAYNSLNVLEVVLQVISVALIGIVAATKQSLTSLVAKTAIVSTAVLCFAASKWLAHFIHKVFHFHDYDHAFR
;
A
#
# COMPACT_ATOMS: atom_id res chain seq x y z
N MET A 1 22.34 -37.96 43.98
CA MET A 1 22.48 -36.69 44.71
C MET A 1 22.75 -35.63 43.65
N GLU A 2 21.94 -34.62 43.34
CA GLU A 2 20.66 -34.06 43.79
C GLU A 2 20.15 -33.28 42.56
N ALA A 3 18.96 -33.60 42.05
CA ALA A 3 17.71 -32.86 42.28
C ALA A 3 17.57 -31.58 41.42
N LEU A 4 16.93 -31.78 40.26
CA LEU A 4 16.22 -30.80 39.45
C LEU A 4 15.15 -30.08 40.29
N ARG A 5 15.19 -28.74 40.33
CA ARG A 5 14.09 -27.92 40.85
C ARG A 5 13.21 -27.46 39.69
N VAL A 6 11.99 -27.98 39.68
CA VAL A 6 10.84 -27.47 38.92
C VAL A 6 10.07 -26.50 39.82
N SER A 7 9.70 -25.34 39.28
CA SER A 7 8.75 -24.39 39.87
C SER A 7 7.56 -24.21 38.91
N PRO A 8 6.35 -23.87 39.43
CA PRO A 8 5.10 -24.45 38.93
C PRO A 8 4.39 -23.63 37.84
N VAL A 9 3.62 -24.37 37.04
CA VAL A 9 2.70 -23.87 36.01
C VAL A 9 1.52 -23.15 36.67
N HIS A 10 1.32 -21.87 36.35
CA HIS A 10 0.07 -21.17 36.64
C HIS A 10 -1.02 -21.64 35.67
N SER A 11 -2.09 -22.22 36.21
CA SER A 11 -3.32 -22.57 35.50
C SER A 11 -4.05 -21.29 35.05
N LEU A 12 -4.03 -21.00 33.76
CA LEU A 12 -4.93 -20.01 33.13
C LEU A 12 -6.31 -20.66 32.97
N GLY A 13 -7.26 -20.25 33.82
CA GLY A 13 -8.66 -20.63 33.72
C GLY A 13 -9.27 -20.13 32.41
N ILE A 14 -9.84 -21.04 31.63
CA ILE A 14 -10.61 -20.76 30.42
C ILE A 14 -12.03 -20.37 30.84
N PRO A 15 -12.56 -19.18 30.46
CA PRO A 15 -13.98 -18.89 30.64
C PRO A 15 -14.80 -19.71 29.63
N SER A 16 -15.54 -20.68 30.14
CA SER A 16 -16.50 -21.49 29.39
C SER A 16 -17.78 -20.70 29.12
N LYS A 17 -17.76 -19.84 28.09
CA LYS A 17 -18.96 -19.39 27.34
C LYS A 17 -18.51 -18.55 26.15
N LEU A 18 -18.29 -19.22 25.01
CA LEU A 18 -18.09 -18.56 23.72
C LEU A 18 -19.47 -18.17 23.17
N ASP A 19 -19.80 -16.89 23.24
CA ASP A 19 -21.02 -16.36 22.63
C ASP A 19 -20.85 -16.37 21.10
N LYS A 20 -21.54 -17.30 20.43
CA LYS A 20 -21.45 -17.56 18.98
C LYS A 20 -21.93 -16.40 18.10
N THR A 21 -22.50 -15.34 18.69
CA THR A 21 -23.06 -14.20 17.96
C THR A 21 -22.04 -13.09 17.63
N HIS A 22 -20.91 -13.01 18.36
CA HIS A 22 -19.89 -11.98 18.14
C HIS A 22 -18.87 -12.31 17.03
N PHE A 23 -18.62 -13.59 16.76
CA PHE A 23 -17.67 -14.03 15.73
C PHE A 23 -18.14 -13.70 14.30
N ARG A 24 -19.46 -13.67 14.07
CA ARG A 24 -20.02 -13.40 12.74
C ARG A 24 -19.94 -11.91 12.35
N LYS A 25 -19.90 -10.98 13.30
CA LYS A 25 -19.83 -9.53 13.02
C LYS A 25 -18.43 -9.03 12.65
N LEU A 26 -17.36 -9.68 13.14
CA LEU A 26 -15.98 -9.25 12.85
C LEU A 26 -15.40 -9.83 11.55
N PHE A 27 -15.82 -11.04 11.15
CA PHE A 27 -15.34 -11.67 9.91
C PHE A 27 -16.20 -11.33 8.68
N CYS A 28 -17.46 -10.95 8.86
CA CYS A 28 -18.31 -10.58 7.74
C CYS A 28 -18.11 -9.15 7.24
N SER A 29 -17.29 -8.30 7.86
CA SER A 29 -17.09 -6.93 7.35
C SER A 29 -16.39 -6.84 5.98
N ASN A 30 -15.84 -7.94 5.42
CA ASN A 30 -15.17 -7.93 4.11
C ASN A 30 -15.42 -9.13 3.19
N PHE A 31 -16.35 -10.04 3.49
CA PHE A 31 -16.70 -11.10 2.53
C PHE A 31 -18.18 -11.46 2.63
N ASN A 32 -18.90 -11.37 1.51
CA ASN A 32 -20.08 -12.18 1.27
C ASN A 32 -19.96 -12.87 -0.08
N SER A 33 -20.43 -14.12 -0.06
CA SER A 33 -20.62 -15.07 -1.13
C SER A 33 -21.67 -14.64 -2.15
N ILE A 34 -21.46 -15.10 -3.38
CA ILE A 34 -22.29 -15.03 -4.59
C ILE A 34 -23.80 -15.19 -4.29
N PRO A 35 -24.69 -14.35 -4.87
CA PRO A 35 -26.09 -14.69 -5.03
C PRO A 35 -26.43 -15.01 -6.50
N GLY A 36 -27.10 -16.14 -6.68
CA GLY A 36 -27.80 -16.51 -7.90
C GLY A 36 -29.00 -15.60 -8.18
N SER A 37 -29.39 -15.62 -9.44
CA SER A 37 -30.43 -14.83 -10.09
C SER A 37 -31.82 -14.93 -9.45
N SER A 38 -32.48 -13.79 -9.30
CA SER A 38 -33.94 -13.70 -9.41
C SER A 38 -34.33 -12.30 -9.88
N PHE A 39 -34.84 -12.25 -11.10
CA PHE A 39 -35.47 -11.07 -11.71
C PHE A 39 -36.75 -10.69 -10.95
N SER A 40 -36.99 -9.39 -10.78
CA SER A 40 -38.34 -8.85 -10.74
C SER A 40 -38.36 -7.42 -11.26
N PHE A 41 -39.17 -7.20 -12.29
CA PHE A 41 -39.66 -5.91 -12.74
C PHE A 41 -40.53 -5.30 -11.63
N ASP A 42 -40.43 -4.00 -11.35
CA ASP A 42 -41.54 -3.11 -11.70
C ASP A 42 -41.31 -1.59 -11.52
N GLN A 43 -41.97 -0.91 -12.46
CA GLN A 43 -42.54 0.43 -12.51
C GLN A 43 -41.89 1.68 -11.89
N ARG A 44 -41.65 2.59 -12.85
CA ARG A 44 -41.45 4.03 -12.78
C ARG A 44 -42.48 4.72 -11.90
N ASN A 45 -42.04 5.76 -11.19
CA ASN A 45 -42.84 6.96 -11.01
C ASN A 45 -41.94 8.21 -11.04
N LEU A 46 -42.28 9.11 -11.97
CA LEU A 46 -41.75 10.46 -12.06
C LEU A 46 -42.39 11.33 -10.97
N SER A 47 -41.60 12.19 -10.33
CA SER A 47 -42.12 13.41 -9.72
C SER A 47 -41.11 14.54 -9.76
N LYS A 48 -41.63 15.74 -10.01
CA LYS A 48 -40.96 16.96 -10.43
C LYS A 48 -40.59 17.87 -9.23
N SER A 49 -39.46 18.55 -9.40
CA SER A 49 -39.18 19.96 -9.06
C SER A 49 -39.31 20.44 -7.60
N LYS A 50 -38.31 21.18 -7.12
CA LYS A 50 -38.23 22.66 -7.26
C LYS A 50 -36.92 23.20 -6.67
N LEU A 51 -36.32 24.14 -7.42
CA LEU A 51 -35.28 25.04 -6.94
C LEU A 51 -35.84 25.97 -5.86
N PHE A 52 -35.04 26.23 -4.84
CA PHE A 52 -35.11 27.46 -4.07
C PHE A 52 -33.71 28.05 -3.88
N THR A 53 -33.57 29.26 -4.40
CA THR A 53 -32.48 30.21 -4.18
C THR A 53 -32.73 30.94 -2.87
N ALA A 54 -31.72 31.09 -2.01
CA ALA A 54 -31.74 32.09 -0.95
C ALA A 54 -30.31 32.59 -0.66
N ILE A 55 -30.23 33.90 -0.49
CA ILE A 55 -29.04 34.77 -0.43
C ILE A 55 -28.87 35.29 1.01
N SER A 56 -27.61 35.52 1.42
CA SER A 56 -27.13 36.29 2.60
C SER A 56 -27.35 35.63 3.98
N SER A 57 -26.51 35.80 5.01
CA SER A 57 -25.71 36.98 5.38
C SER A 57 -24.53 36.65 6.31
N SER A 58 -23.53 37.52 6.25
CA SER A 58 -22.35 37.64 7.10
C SER A 58 -22.65 37.96 8.58
N VAL A 59 -21.97 37.29 9.51
CA VAL A 59 -21.65 37.84 10.85
C VAL A 59 -20.27 37.30 11.28
N SER A 60 -19.37 38.24 11.56
CA SER A 60 -18.05 38.02 12.16
C SER A 60 -18.17 38.01 13.68
N THR A 61 -17.56 37.03 14.34
CA THR A 61 -17.24 37.11 15.77
C THR A 61 -15.90 36.41 16.02
N GLU A 62 -14.89 37.21 16.38
CA GLU A 62 -13.59 36.77 16.91
C GLU A 62 -13.77 36.09 18.27
N LEU A 63 -13.17 34.90 18.44
CA LEU A 63 -12.85 34.35 19.76
C LEU A 63 -11.53 33.55 19.70
N ALA A 64 -10.55 34.07 20.45
CA ALA A 64 -9.34 33.51 21.05
C ALA A 64 -8.82 32.13 20.60
N ASP A 65 -7.59 32.17 20.08
CA ASP A 65 -6.68 31.07 19.71
C ASP A 65 -5.92 30.52 20.93
N PRO A 66 -5.82 29.19 21.10
CA PRO A 66 -4.70 28.62 21.85
C PRO A 66 -4.02 27.45 21.12
N PHE A 67 -3.46 27.64 19.92
CA PHE A 67 -2.51 26.68 19.33
C PHE A 67 -1.49 27.38 18.42
N GLN A 68 -0.29 27.68 18.95
CA GLN A 68 0.87 28.00 18.12
C GLN A 68 1.45 26.72 17.49
N PRO A 69 1.53 26.60 16.15
CA PRO A 69 2.46 25.68 15.51
C PRO A 69 3.85 26.33 15.49
N GLU A 70 4.87 25.55 15.84
CA GLU A 70 6.27 25.92 15.65
C GLU A 70 6.50 26.44 14.23
N LEU A 71 7.14 27.59 14.16
CA LEU A 71 7.42 28.37 12.96
C LEU A 71 8.34 27.58 12.01
N GLU A 72 7.76 26.81 11.10
CA GLU A 72 8.46 26.37 9.89
C GLU A 72 8.72 27.62 9.04
N THR A 73 10.00 27.95 8.89
CA THR A 73 10.50 29.02 8.01
C THR A 73 9.81 28.99 6.65
N GLN A 74 8.95 29.99 6.42
CA GLN A 74 8.31 30.24 5.14
C GLN A 74 9.38 30.52 4.08
N THR A 75 9.57 29.60 3.14
CA THR A 75 10.23 29.92 1.87
C THR A 75 9.22 30.67 0.98
N PRO A 76 9.57 31.84 0.41
CA PRO A 76 8.69 32.59 -0.49
C PRO A 76 8.37 31.76 -1.73
N ASP A 77 7.11 31.79 -2.18
CA ASP A 77 6.47 31.08 -3.32
C ASP A 77 7.45 30.55 -4.40
N GLY A 78 8.12 29.44 -4.09
CA GLY A 78 9.22 28.87 -4.88
C GLY A 78 8.76 27.77 -5.83
N LYS A 79 9.55 27.51 -6.89
CA LYS A 79 9.34 26.35 -7.75
C LYS A 79 9.67 25.06 -6.96
N PHE A 80 8.85 24.02 -7.11
CA PHE A 80 9.10 22.70 -6.54
C PHE A 80 10.20 21.98 -7.33
N ASP A 81 11.28 21.58 -6.66
CA ASP A 81 12.33 20.73 -7.22
C ASP A 81 12.10 19.27 -6.84
N TRP A 82 11.75 18.45 -7.83
CA TRP A 82 11.52 17.02 -7.67
C TRP A 82 12.72 16.25 -7.10
N TYR A 83 13.95 16.77 -7.20
CA TYR A 83 15.16 16.12 -6.71
C TYR A 83 15.67 16.68 -5.38
N ALA A 84 14.94 17.63 -4.79
CA ALA A 84 15.21 18.22 -3.49
C ALA A 84 14.26 17.71 -2.38
N HIS A 85 13.83 16.44 -2.47
CA HIS A 85 12.86 15.81 -1.57
C HIS A 85 13.22 14.36 -1.24
N TRP A 86 12.72 13.87 -0.11
CA TRP A 86 12.82 12.46 0.27
C TRP A 86 11.74 11.64 -0.43
N TYR A 87 12.14 10.50 -1.00
CA TYR A 87 11.24 9.54 -1.62
C TYR A 87 11.26 8.21 -0.87
N PRO A 88 10.11 7.57 -0.68
CA PRO A 88 10.05 6.25 -0.09
C PRO A 88 10.43 5.20 -1.13
N VAL A 89 11.22 4.22 -0.70
CA VAL A 89 11.65 3.12 -1.56
C VAL A 89 10.77 1.90 -1.34
N MET A 90 10.72 1.39 -0.11
CA MET A 90 9.95 0.22 0.31
C MET A 90 9.71 0.19 1.84
N PRO A 91 8.63 -0.46 2.31
CA PRO A 91 8.49 -0.83 3.71
C PRO A 91 9.59 -1.80 4.17
N VAL A 92 10.17 -1.57 5.34
CA VAL A 92 11.25 -2.43 5.90
C VAL A 92 10.79 -3.87 6.07
N CYS A 93 9.52 -4.08 6.42
CA CYS A 93 8.93 -5.40 6.61
C CYS A 93 8.84 -6.24 5.31
N ASP A 94 9.04 -5.63 4.15
CA ASP A 94 9.04 -6.29 2.85
C ASP A 94 10.46 -6.44 2.26
N LEU A 95 11.49 -6.03 2.99
CA LEU A 95 12.89 -6.18 2.60
C LEU A 95 13.57 -7.30 3.40
N ASP A 96 14.20 -8.23 2.70
CA ASP A 96 15.00 -9.30 3.29
C ASP A 96 16.46 -8.84 3.46
N LYS A 97 16.94 -8.77 4.71
CA LYS A 97 18.31 -8.35 5.04
C LYS A 97 19.41 -9.26 4.49
N ARG A 98 19.08 -10.43 3.94
CA ARG A 98 20.05 -11.41 3.41
C ARG A 98 20.42 -11.16 1.96
N ARG A 99 19.67 -10.34 1.23
CA ARG A 99 19.87 -10.07 -0.20
C ARG A 99 19.64 -8.60 -0.54
N PRO A 100 20.29 -8.09 -1.60
CA PRO A 100 19.93 -6.81 -2.17
C PRO A 100 18.59 -6.87 -2.92
N HIS A 101 17.95 -5.71 -3.12
CA HIS A 101 16.63 -5.58 -3.75
C HIS A 101 16.64 -4.47 -4.80
N ALA A 102 16.30 -4.81 -6.04
CA ALA A 102 16.13 -3.85 -7.13
C ALA A 102 14.85 -3.03 -6.93
N LYS A 103 14.95 -1.70 -7.05
CA LYS A 103 13.80 -0.80 -7.06
C LYS A 103 14.02 0.33 -8.04
N LYS A 104 12.95 0.81 -8.64
CA LYS A 104 12.95 2.05 -9.43
C LYS A 104 12.11 3.10 -8.72
N VAL A 105 12.65 4.31 -8.58
CA VAL A 105 11.96 5.49 -8.01
C VAL A 105 12.44 6.73 -8.75
N MET A 106 11.54 7.62 -9.17
CA MET A 106 11.88 8.81 -9.97
C MET A 106 12.68 8.48 -11.25
N GLY A 107 12.44 7.31 -11.85
CA GLY A 107 13.21 6.82 -12.99
C GLY A 107 14.67 6.47 -12.70
N LEU A 108 15.09 6.44 -11.43
CA LEU A 108 16.40 5.98 -10.98
C LEU A 108 16.31 4.49 -10.64
N ASP A 109 17.19 3.67 -11.21
CA ASP A 109 17.37 2.28 -10.81
C ASP A 109 18.29 2.25 -9.59
N VAL A 110 17.75 1.79 -8.46
CA VAL A 110 18.44 1.77 -7.17
C VAL A 110 18.41 0.38 -6.57
N VAL A 111 19.48 0.06 -5.83
CA VAL A 111 19.57 -1.16 -5.03
C VAL A 111 19.44 -0.80 -3.55
N VAL A 112 18.46 -1.41 -2.88
CA VAL A 112 18.33 -1.35 -1.42
C VAL A 112 18.93 -2.61 -0.82
N TRP A 113 19.88 -2.46 0.10
CA TRP A 113 20.56 -3.60 0.71
C TRP A 113 20.91 -3.32 2.17
N TRP A 114 21.09 -4.40 2.94
CA TRP A 114 21.42 -4.32 4.36
C TRP A 114 22.94 -4.39 4.54
N ASP A 115 23.56 -3.29 4.95
CA ASP A 115 24.95 -3.31 5.38
C ASP A 115 25.04 -3.94 6.77
N ARG A 116 25.67 -5.12 6.84
CA ARG A 116 25.83 -5.85 8.11
C ARG A 116 26.84 -5.19 9.04
N ASN A 117 27.80 -4.45 8.50
CA ASN A 117 28.84 -3.78 9.28
C ASN A 117 28.29 -2.52 9.97
N GLU A 118 27.40 -1.79 9.28
CA GLU A 118 26.76 -0.59 9.84
C GLU A 118 25.39 -0.88 10.48
N SER A 119 24.87 -2.11 10.33
CA SER A 119 23.50 -2.47 10.75
C SER A 119 22.45 -1.49 10.23
N ALA A 120 22.54 -1.13 8.96
CA ALA A 120 21.71 -0.12 8.33
C ALA A 120 21.30 -0.50 6.90
N TRP A 121 20.12 -0.05 6.48
CA TRP A 121 19.71 -0.09 5.08
C TRP A 121 20.44 1.00 4.30
N LYS A 122 20.97 0.63 3.14
CA LYS A 122 21.70 1.51 2.21
C LYS A 122 21.03 1.48 0.84
N VAL A 123 21.10 2.61 0.13
CA VAL A 123 20.52 2.78 -1.20
C VAL A 123 21.60 3.26 -2.15
N PHE A 124 22.00 2.40 -3.10
CA PHE A 124 22.99 2.74 -4.13
C PHE A 124 22.32 2.82 -5.50
N ASP A 125 23.03 3.39 -6.46
CA ASP A 125 22.71 3.17 -7.86
C ASP A 125 22.78 1.68 -8.18
N ASP A 126 21.81 1.14 -8.90
CA ASP A 126 21.76 -0.29 -9.23
C ASP A 126 22.67 -0.62 -10.42
N SER A 127 23.93 -0.21 -10.34
CA SER A 127 24.89 -0.34 -11.42
C SER A 127 26.31 -0.43 -10.86
N CYS A 128 26.97 -1.54 -11.14
CA CYS A 128 28.35 -1.75 -10.73
C CYS A 128 29.28 -0.84 -11.54
N PRO A 129 30.15 -0.02 -10.91
CA PRO A 129 31.03 0.91 -11.63
C PRO A 129 32.06 0.22 -12.55
N HIS A 130 32.25 -1.09 -12.41
CA HIS A 130 33.15 -1.85 -13.27
C HIS A 130 32.60 -2.02 -14.69
N ARG A 131 31.41 -2.63 -14.85
CA ARG A 131 30.79 -2.96 -16.16
C ARG A 131 29.26 -2.91 -16.13
N LEU A 132 28.71 -2.07 -15.26
CA LEU A 132 27.29 -1.71 -15.19
C LEU A 132 26.33 -2.88 -14.88
N ALA A 133 26.85 -4.01 -14.39
CA ALA A 133 25.99 -5.10 -13.93
C ALA A 133 25.13 -4.63 -12.74
N PRO A 134 23.84 -5.01 -12.68
CA PRO A 134 22.97 -4.64 -11.57
C PRO A 134 23.53 -5.21 -10.27
N LEU A 135 23.67 -4.33 -9.27
CA LEU A 135 24.16 -4.72 -7.95
C LEU A 135 23.07 -5.47 -7.16
N SER A 136 21.81 -5.26 -7.51
CA SER A 136 20.64 -5.94 -6.97
C SER A 136 20.56 -7.43 -7.29
N GLU A 137 21.21 -7.88 -8.36
CA GLU A 137 21.41 -9.31 -8.68
C GLU A 137 22.61 -9.91 -7.92
N GLY A 138 23.30 -9.08 -7.14
CA GLY A 138 24.42 -9.44 -6.28
C GLY A 138 24.01 -10.20 -5.01
N ARG A 139 24.90 -10.14 -4.02
CA ARG A 139 24.74 -10.81 -2.72
C ARG A 139 25.44 -10.04 -1.63
N ILE A 140 25.09 -10.31 -0.38
CA ILE A 140 25.84 -9.81 0.78
C ILE A 140 26.91 -10.85 1.09
N ASP A 141 28.18 -10.51 0.85
CA ASP A 141 29.31 -11.43 1.06
C ASP A 141 29.50 -11.75 2.55
N GLN A 142 30.31 -12.76 2.87
CA GLN A 142 30.55 -13.20 4.25
C GLN A 142 31.12 -12.12 5.19
N TRP A 143 31.68 -11.03 4.65
CA TRP A 143 32.18 -9.88 5.40
C TRP A 143 31.16 -8.73 5.50
N GLY A 144 29.92 -8.97 5.08
CA GLY A 144 28.83 -8.01 5.23
C GLY A 144 28.77 -6.93 4.15
N ARG A 145 29.51 -7.07 3.05
CA ARG A 145 29.59 -6.09 1.96
C ARG A 145 28.65 -6.45 0.82
N LEU A 146 28.23 -5.46 0.05
CA LEU A 146 27.51 -5.69 -1.20
C LEU A 146 28.48 -6.20 -2.26
N GLN A 147 28.28 -7.42 -2.74
CA GLN A 147 29.11 -8.05 -3.75
C GLN A 147 28.36 -8.12 -5.09
N CYS A 148 28.97 -7.55 -6.13
CA CYS A 148 28.50 -7.66 -7.50
C CYS A 148 28.59 -9.12 -7.98
N VAL A 149 27.50 -9.64 -8.56
CA VAL A 149 27.43 -11.02 -9.05
C VAL A 149 28.42 -11.31 -10.19
N TYR A 150 28.74 -10.29 -11.00
CA TYR A 150 29.49 -10.51 -12.23
C TYR A 150 30.97 -10.83 -11.98
N HIS A 151 31.69 -9.96 -11.27
CA HIS A 151 33.13 -10.11 -11.04
C HIS A 151 33.53 -10.13 -9.56
N GLY A 152 32.55 -10.12 -8.65
CA GLY A 152 32.81 -10.23 -7.22
C GLY A 152 33.39 -8.99 -6.55
N TRP A 153 33.34 -7.82 -7.20
CA TRP A 153 33.71 -6.54 -6.57
C TRP A 153 32.79 -6.28 -5.37
N CYS A 154 33.39 -5.91 -4.23
CA CYS A 154 32.66 -5.71 -2.98
C CYS A 154 32.70 -4.25 -2.51
N PHE A 155 31.56 -3.75 -2.06
CA PHE A 155 31.35 -2.36 -1.63
C PHE A 155 30.85 -2.32 -0.17
N ASN A 156 31.36 -1.38 0.63
CA ASN A 156 30.76 -1.08 1.95
C ASN A 156 29.57 -0.12 1.82
N GLY A 157 28.89 0.21 2.92
CA GLY A 157 27.74 1.12 2.98
C GLY A 157 28.00 2.57 2.59
N SER A 158 29.27 2.98 2.51
CA SER A 158 29.70 4.28 1.97
C SER A 158 29.97 4.23 0.46
N GLY A 159 29.80 3.07 -0.18
CA GLY A 159 30.03 2.86 -1.62
C GLY A 159 31.49 2.61 -1.99
N ASP A 160 32.41 2.64 -1.02
CA ASP A 160 33.82 2.38 -1.29
C ASP A 160 34.01 0.94 -1.77
N CYS A 161 34.75 0.77 -2.86
CA CYS A 161 35.21 -0.56 -3.25
C CYS A 161 36.24 -1.04 -2.22
N LYS A 162 35.90 -2.10 -1.48
CA LYS A 162 36.77 -2.68 -0.45
C LYS A 162 37.56 -3.87 -0.96
N PHE A 163 37.13 -4.48 -2.05
CA PHE A 163 37.77 -5.68 -2.56
C PHE A 163 37.45 -5.91 -4.03
N ILE A 164 38.49 -6.24 -4.78
CA ILE A 164 38.43 -6.70 -6.17
C ILE A 164 39.16 -8.04 -6.18
N PRO A 165 38.46 -9.17 -6.33
CA PRO A 165 39.11 -10.49 -6.22
C PRO A 165 40.22 -10.72 -7.23
N GLN A 166 40.16 -10.06 -8.39
CA GLN A 166 41.13 -10.19 -9.48
C GLN A 166 42.28 -9.18 -9.40
N ALA A 167 42.29 -8.27 -8.40
CA ALA A 167 43.40 -7.36 -8.21
C ALA A 167 44.56 -8.09 -7.51
N PRO A 168 45.80 -8.02 -8.02
CA PRO A 168 46.94 -8.66 -7.37
C PRO A 168 47.19 -8.02 -5.99
N PRO A 169 47.52 -8.82 -4.95
CA PRO A 169 47.80 -8.31 -3.61
C PRO A 169 48.91 -7.25 -3.57
N ASP A 170 49.96 -7.45 -4.38
CA ASP A 170 51.14 -6.57 -4.45
C ASP A 170 51.00 -5.47 -5.51
N GLY A 171 49.82 -5.35 -6.15
CA GLY A 171 49.57 -4.33 -7.16
C GLY A 171 49.15 -2.98 -6.57
N PRO A 172 49.01 -1.95 -7.42
CA PRO A 172 48.39 -0.69 -7.01
C PRO A 172 47.03 -0.96 -6.37
N PRO A 173 46.62 -0.20 -5.32
CA PRO A 173 45.39 -0.47 -4.60
C PRO A 173 44.16 -0.01 -5.42
N VAL A 174 43.84 -0.71 -6.51
CA VAL A 174 42.84 -0.28 -7.50
C VAL A 174 41.46 -0.05 -6.87
N HIS A 175 41.13 -0.82 -5.84
CA HIS A 175 39.89 -0.68 -5.08
C HIS A 175 39.76 0.69 -4.37
N THR A 176 40.84 1.45 -4.20
CA THR A 176 40.83 2.79 -3.58
C THR A 176 40.54 3.93 -4.54
N PHE A 177 40.54 3.69 -5.86
CA PHE A 177 40.24 4.75 -6.83
C PHE A 177 38.77 5.18 -6.71
N LYS A 178 38.51 6.49 -6.79
CA LYS A 178 37.12 7.01 -6.73
C LYS A 178 36.21 6.46 -7.82
N LYS A 179 36.74 6.19 -9.02
CA LYS A 179 36.01 5.55 -10.12
C LYS A 179 35.61 4.10 -9.82
N ALA A 180 36.24 3.45 -8.84
CA ALA A 180 35.87 2.13 -8.38
C ALA A 180 34.72 2.15 -7.38
N CYS A 181 34.36 3.31 -6.80
CA CYS A 181 33.28 3.41 -5.81
C CYS A 181 31.90 3.40 -6.47
N ALA A 182 30.92 2.77 -5.80
CA ALA A 182 29.51 2.85 -6.17
C ALA A 182 28.93 4.22 -5.76
N ALA A 183 27.97 4.72 -6.53
CA ALA A 183 27.23 5.93 -6.17
C ALA A 183 26.22 5.60 -5.06
N VAL A 184 26.24 6.41 -3.99
CA VAL A 184 25.42 6.22 -2.79
C VAL A 184 24.43 7.38 -2.67
N TYR A 185 23.17 7.05 -2.44
CA TYR A 185 22.15 8.04 -2.12
C TYR A 185 22.02 8.18 -0.60
N PRO A 186 21.88 9.41 -0.06
CA PRO A 186 21.51 9.60 1.33
C PRO A 186 20.21 8.83 1.63
N SER A 187 20.24 7.97 2.64
CA SER A 187 19.12 7.10 2.97
C SER A 187 18.88 7.03 4.48
N THR A 188 17.63 6.88 4.88
CA THR A 188 17.24 6.72 6.29
C THR A 188 16.04 5.80 6.43
N VAL A 189 15.84 5.23 7.62
CA VAL A 189 14.60 4.55 7.97
C VAL A 189 13.78 5.49 8.85
N GLN A 190 12.57 5.83 8.41
CA GLN A 190 11.60 6.59 9.20
C GLN A 190 10.22 5.99 9.02
N ASN A 191 9.48 5.86 10.13
CA ASN A 191 8.14 5.25 10.16
C ASN A 191 8.12 3.88 9.43
N ASP A 192 9.07 3.00 9.72
CA ASP A 192 9.23 1.65 9.14
C ASP A 192 9.36 1.57 7.61
N ILE A 193 9.76 2.67 6.98
CA ILE A 193 9.98 2.78 5.53
C ILE A 193 11.42 3.21 5.28
N VAL A 194 12.06 2.60 4.27
CA VAL A 194 13.35 3.08 3.75
C VAL A 194 13.09 4.28 2.84
N TRP A 195 13.67 5.42 3.16
CA TRP A 195 13.63 6.65 2.38
C TRP A 195 15.00 6.93 1.78
N PHE A 196 15.02 7.52 0.59
CA PHE A 196 16.24 8.02 -0.03
C PHE A 196 16.05 9.42 -0.62
N TRP A 197 17.16 10.15 -0.72
CA TRP A 197 17.26 11.42 -1.41
C TRP A 197 17.79 11.16 -2.84
N PRO A 198 17.09 11.54 -3.91
CA PRO A 198 17.41 11.16 -5.29
C PRO A 198 18.56 11.99 -5.89
N ASN A 199 19.59 12.27 -5.09
CA ASN A 199 20.82 12.93 -5.52
C ASN A 199 22.01 12.37 -4.73
N SER A 200 22.95 11.76 -5.44
CA SER A 200 24.15 11.12 -4.89
C SER A 200 25.36 12.07 -4.79
N ASP A 201 25.19 13.36 -5.10
CA ASP A 201 26.27 14.34 -4.93
C ASP A 201 26.69 14.40 -3.45
N PRO A 202 28.01 14.30 -3.15
CA PRO A 202 28.54 14.33 -1.79
C PRO A 202 28.06 15.49 -0.91
N GLN A 203 27.66 16.64 -1.48
CA GLN A 203 27.11 17.76 -0.71
C GLN A 203 25.81 17.42 0.04
N TYR A 204 25.07 16.40 -0.41
CA TYR A 204 23.81 15.97 0.20
C TYR A 204 23.97 14.82 1.20
N LYS A 205 25.20 14.34 1.45
CA LYS A 205 25.43 13.20 2.37
C LYS A 205 24.74 13.37 3.73
N ASP A 206 24.71 14.60 4.26
CA ASP A 206 24.13 14.96 5.56
C ASP A 206 22.78 15.67 5.43
N ILE A 207 22.07 15.52 4.30
CA ILE A 207 20.81 16.22 4.04
C ILE A 207 19.74 15.95 5.11
N ILE A 208 19.80 14.80 5.79
CA ILE A 208 18.92 14.43 6.90
C ILE A 208 18.97 15.43 8.08
N LEU A 209 20.09 16.13 8.27
CA LEU A 209 20.23 17.16 9.30
C LEU A 209 19.48 18.45 8.97
N LYS A 210 19.22 18.69 7.68
CA LYS A 210 18.54 19.91 7.18
C LYS A 210 17.08 19.66 6.84
N LYS A 211 16.77 18.50 6.25
CA LYS A 211 15.42 18.13 5.80
C LYS A 211 15.18 16.66 6.13
N LYS A 212 14.09 16.37 6.83
CA LYS A 212 13.67 15.00 7.17
C LYS A 212 12.59 14.50 6.20
N PRO A 213 12.41 13.18 6.05
CA PRO A 213 11.22 12.64 5.41
C PRO A 213 9.93 13.12 6.11
N PRO A 214 8.78 13.17 5.42
CA PRO A 214 7.51 13.54 6.03
C PRO A 214 7.21 12.73 7.29
N HIS A 215 6.88 13.42 8.39
CA HIS A 215 6.58 12.76 9.65
C HIS A 215 5.08 12.46 9.76
N ILE A 216 4.74 11.19 10.00
CA ILE A 216 3.36 10.74 10.24
C ILE A 216 3.29 10.23 11.67
N ALA A 217 2.63 10.99 12.55
CA ALA A 217 2.64 10.76 13.98
C ALA A 217 2.11 9.37 14.36
N GLU A 218 1.02 8.92 13.74
CA GLU A 218 0.36 7.64 14.04
C GLU A 218 1.22 6.43 13.67
N LEU A 219 2.20 6.60 12.79
CA LEU A 219 3.17 5.55 12.47
C LEU A 219 4.30 5.46 13.50
N GLY A 220 4.52 6.51 14.29
CA GLY A 220 5.46 6.51 15.42
C GLY A 220 4.82 6.14 16.76
N ASP A 221 3.49 6.28 16.87
CA ASP A 221 2.74 6.08 18.10
C ASP A 221 2.53 4.57 18.41
N PRO A 222 3.01 4.06 19.56
CA PRO A 222 2.85 2.65 19.94
C PRO A 222 1.40 2.26 20.27
N SER A 223 0.49 3.23 20.47
CA SER A 223 -0.94 2.97 20.67
C SER A 223 -1.68 2.62 19.37
N PHE A 224 -1.04 2.83 18.21
CA PHE A 224 -1.57 2.49 16.90
C PHE A 224 -0.96 1.20 16.38
N THR A 225 -1.80 0.36 15.76
CA THR A 225 -1.29 -0.67 14.84
C THR A 225 -1.20 -0.10 13.42
N LYS A 226 -0.23 -0.57 12.64
CA LYS A 226 0.19 0.02 11.36
C LYS A 226 0.62 -1.02 10.32
N ILE A 227 -0.34 -1.87 9.91
CA ILE A 227 -0.08 -2.82 8.83
C ILE A 227 0.16 -2.08 7.52
N MET A 228 1.30 -2.36 6.88
CA MET A 228 1.68 -1.82 5.58
C MET A 228 1.55 -2.87 4.48
N GLY A 229 1.06 -2.42 3.32
CA GLY A 229 1.20 -3.12 2.05
C GLY A 229 1.82 -2.21 0.99
N ASN A 230 2.30 -2.82 -0.10
CA ASN A 230 2.90 -2.11 -1.22
C ASN A 230 2.47 -2.74 -2.55
N ARG A 231 2.28 -1.96 -3.62
CA ARG A 231 1.98 -2.47 -4.96
C ARG A 231 2.51 -1.53 -6.03
N ASP A 232 3.13 -2.09 -7.06
CA ASP A 232 3.44 -1.38 -8.29
C ASP A 232 2.18 -1.26 -9.14
N ILE A 233 1.87 -0.05 -9.58
CA ILE A 233 0.61 0.33 -10.20
C ILE A 233 0.90 0.71 -11.67
N PRO A 234 0.18 0.15 -12.66
CA PRO A 234 0.51 0.34 -14.07
C PRO A 234 -0.15 1.58 -14.67
N TYR A 235 -0.13 2.69 -13.93
CA TYR A 235 -0.44 4.03 -14.38
C TYR A 235 0.36 5.05 -13.56
N GLY A 236 0.46 6.27 -14.07
CA GLY A 236 1.30 7.33 -13.54
C GLY A 236 0.92 7.83 -12.15
N TYR A 237 1.88 8.52 -11.55
CA TYR A 237 1.83 9.02 -10.18
C TYR A 237 0.73 10.07 -9.98
N GLU A 238 0.50 10.93 -10.98
CA GLU A 238 -0.50 12.00 -10.92
C GLU A 238 -1.91 11.42 -10.80
N VAL A 239 -2.25 10.45 -11.65
CA VAL A 239 -3.56 9.76 -11.65
C VAL A 239 -3.74 8.96 -10.36
N LEU A 240 -2.68 8.31 -9.85
CA LEU A 240 -2.74 7.59 -8.57
C LEU A 240 -3.12 8.51 -7.41
N ILE A 241 -2.46 9.67 -7.29
CA ILE A 241 -2.78 10.60 -6.20
C ILE A 241 -4.21 11.12 -6.32
N GLU A 242 -4.65 11.45 -7.52
CA GLU A 242 -6.00 11.97 -7.76
C GLU A 242 -7.09 10.99 -7.38
N ASN A 243 -6.95 9.72 -7.78
CA ASN A 243 -7.87 8.67 -7.39
C ASN A 243 -8.00 8.57 -5.86
N LEU A 244 -6.87 8.62 -5.15
CA LEU A 244 -6.86 8.50 -3.68
C LEU A 244 -7.45 9.74 -2.97
N MET A 245 -7.42 10.90 -3.63
CA MET A 245 -7.99 12.15 -3.16
C MET A 245 -9.49 12.28 -3.42
N ASP A 246 -10.06 11.46 -4.30
CA ASP A 246 -11.46 11.53 -4.69
C ASP A 246 -12.33 10.53 -3.91
N PRO A 247 -13.09 10.93 -2.88
CA PRO A 247 -14.02 10.04 -2.20
C PRO A 247 -15.30 9.76 -3.01
N ALA A 248 -15.55 10.42 -4.14
CA ALA A 248 -16.78 10.27 -4.92
C ALA A 248 -16.82 8.95 -5.69
N HIS A 249 -15.69 8.44 -6.18
CA HIS A 249 -15.67 7.15 -6.88
C HIS A 249 -15.95 5.96 -5.95
N VAL A 250 -15.72 6.10 -4.63
CA VAL A 250 -15.69 4.97 -3.69
C VAL A 250 -16.97 4.12 -3.68
N PRO A 251 -18.19 4.71 -3.61
CA PRO A 251 -19.42 3.91 -3.65
C PRO A 251 -19.66 3.20 -4.99
N TYR A 252 -19.02 3.64 -6.07
CA TYR A 252 -19.22 3.13 -7.43
C TYR A 252 -18.16 2.11 -7.83
N ALA A 253 -16.88 2.50 -7.82
CA ALA A 253 -15.78 1.61 -8.22
C ALA A 253 -15.62 0.44 -7.23
N HIS A 254 -15.84 0.69 -5.94
CA HIS A 254 -15.67 -0.32 -4.89
C HIS A 254 -16.98 -0.97 -4.46
N TYR A 255 -18.02 -0.88 -5.30
CA TYR A 255 -19.35 -1.40 -5.00
C TYR A 255 -19.31 -2.90 -4.69
N GLY A 256 -19.92 -3.28 -3.56
CA GLY A 256 -19.93 -4.66 -3.08
C GLY A 256 -18.58 -5.18 -2.54
N ILE A 257 -17.50 -4.40 -2.60
CA ILE A 257 -16.20 -4.73 -1.99
C ILE A 257 -16.05 -3.98 -0.67
N MET A 258 -16.17 -2.65 -0.70
CA MET A 258 -15.96 -1.80 0.47
C MET A 258 -17.28 -1.52 1.17
N ARG A 259 -17.34 -1.78 2.48
CA ARG A 259 -18.48 -1.37 3.30
C ARG A 259 -18.36 0.10 3.68
N THR A 260 -18.92 0.96 2.85
CA THR A 260 -19.07 2.38 3.17
C THR A 260 -20.22 2.58 4.15
N PRO A 261 -20.10 3.49 5.14
CA PRO A 261 -21.24 3.90 5.94
C PRO A 261 -22.35 4.43 5.04
N LEU A 262 -23.52 3.81 5.08
CA LEU A 262 -24.67 4.24 4.31
C LEU A 262 -25.05 5.65 4.75
N ARG A 263 -24.95 6.61 3.82
CA ARG A 263 -25.47 7.95 4.02
C ARG A 263 -27.00 7.87 4.04
N LYS A 264 -27.64 8.53 5.02
CA LYS A 264 -29.11 8.61 5.10
C LYS A 264 -29.72 9.19 3.80
N ASN A 265 -29.04 10.18 3.22
CA ASN A 265 -29.44 10.84 1.98
C ASN A 265 -28.54 10.40 0.82
N LYS A 266 -28.80 9.21 0.26
CA LYS A 266 -28.15 8.76 -0.99
C LYS A 266 -29.02 9.11 -2.20
N ALA A 267 -28.38 9.47 -3.31
CA ALA A 267 -29.01 9.82 -4.57
C ALA A 267 -29.37 8.59 -5.42
N ASP A 268 -28.68 7.46 -5.22
CA ASP A 268 -28.85 6.24 -6.02
C ASP A 268 -28.66 4.94 -5.19
N ARG A 269 -28.66 3.79 -5.88
CA ARG A 269 -28.51 2.47 -5.26
C ARG A 269 -27.13 2.34 -4.62
N GLU A 270 -26.10 2.77 -5.35
CA GLU A 270 -24.67 2.65 -5.08
C GLU A 270 -24.24 3.45 -3.85
N GLY A 271 -24.92 4.56 -3.57
CA GLY A 271 -24.68 5.38 -2.37
C GLY A 271 -24.08 6.74 -2.65
N GLY A 272 -24.14 7.21 -3.90
CA GLY A 272 -23.72 8.55 -4.28
C GLY A 272 -24.45 9.63 -3.51
N ALA A 273 -23.75 10.70 -3.15
CA ALA A 273 -24.32 11.86 -2.49
C ALA A 273 -23.38 13.06 -2.65
N PRO A 274 -23.90 14.30 -2.57
CA PRO A 274 -23.05 15.50 -2.56
C PRO A 274 -21.95 15.41 -1.49
N LEU A 275 -20.74 15.82 -1.85
CA LEU A 275 -19.58 15.87 -0.96
C LEU A 275 -19.09 17.31 -0.88
N GLU A 276 -19.04 17.84 0.34
CA GLU A 276 -18.45 19.15 0.59
C GLU A 276 -16.97 18.99 0.93
N LEU A 277 -16.12 19.15 -0.09
CA LEU A 277 -14.68 19.26 0.09
C LEU A 277 -14.26 20.73 -0.01
N ILE A 278 -13.45 21.16 0.94
CA ILE A 278 -12.94 22.53 1.03
C ILE A 278 -11.41 22.45 1.08
N VAL A 279 -10.74 23.28 0.28
CA VAL A 279 -9.28 23.43 0.31
C VAL A 279 -8.98 24.64 1.17
N GLU A 280 -8.21 24.46 2.25
CA GLU A 280 -7.99 25.49 3.25
C GLU A 280 -6.71 26.28 2.96
N ASN A 281 -5.62 25.59 2.64
CA ASN A 281 -4.33 26.18 2.34
C ASN A 281 -3.59 25.39 1.26
N SER A 282 -2.74 26.06 0.49
CA SER A 282 -1.89 25.43 -0.52
C SER A 282 -0.56 26.16 -0.61
N HIS A 283 0.54 25.40 -0.61
CA HIS A 283 1.91 25.89 -0.61
C HIS A 283 2.82 24.88 -1.35
N THR A 284 4.09 25.20 -1.51
CA THR A 284 5.05 24.35 -2.26
C THR A 284 5.18 22.94 -1.70
N ASN A 285 5.09 22.76 -0.38
CA ASN A 285 5.17 21.45 0.28
C ASN A 285 3.84 20.68 0.30
N GLY A 286 2.76 21.22 -0.27
CA GLY A 286 1.48 20.52 -0.42
C GLY A 286 0.26 21.37 -0.05
N PHE A 287 -0.80 20.73 0.43
CA PHE A 287 -2.05 21.42 0.77
C PHE A 287 -2.87 20.66 1.83
N THR A 288 -3.73 21.39 2.52
CA THR A 288 -4.72 20.84 3.45
C THR A 288 -6.13 21.09 2.93
N GLY A 289 -7.00 20.09 3.08
CA GLY A 289 -8.42 20.23 2.83
C GLY A 289 -9.26 19.55 3.91
N ARG A 290 -10.53 19.95 3.98
CA ARG A 290 -11.50 19.43 4.94
C ARG A 290 -12.62 18.71 4.20
N ARG A 291 -13.09 17.62 4.79
CA ARG A 291 -14.30 16.87 4.37
C ARG A 291 -15.14 16.62 5.60
N ASP A 292 -16.28 17.27 5.74
CA ASP A 292 -17.09 17.21 6.97
C ASP A 292 -16.21 17.53 8.21
N TYR A 293 -16.09 16.59 9.17
CA TYR A 293 -15.21 16.66 10.34
C TYR A 293 -13.80 16.05 10.13
N GLY A 294 -13.52 15.56 8.92
CA GLY A 294 -12.24 14.94 8.56
C GLY A 294 -11.24 15.93 7.97
N ILE A 295 -9.95 15.60 8.12
CA ILE A 295 -8.83 16.38 7.58
C ILE A 295 -8.12 15.54 6.52
N ASN A 296 -7.88 16.14 5.36
CA ASN A 296 -7.09 15.60 4.27
C ASN A 296 -5.83 16.46 4.11
N LYS A 297 -4.66 15.83 3.97
CA LYS A 297 -3.38 16.51 3.77
C LYS A 297 -2.65 15.84 2.63
N PHE A 298 -2.17 16.64 1.69
CA PHE A 298 -1.16 16.24 0.75
C PHE A 298 0.18 16.79 1.22
N PHE A 299 1.13 15.92 1.53
CA PHE A 299 2.53 16.29 1.76
C PHE A 299 3.34 15.92 0.51
N ALA A 300 3.76 16.95 -0.21
CA ALA A 300 4.50 16.78 -1.44
C ALA A 300 5.87 16.11 -1.19
N PRO A 301 6.33 15.23 -2.10
CA PRO A 301 5.59 14.76 -3.27
C PRO A 301 4.69 13.55 -2.98
N CYS A 302 4.97 12.73 -1.97
CA CYS A 302 4.47 11.35 -2.01
C CYS A 302 3.25 11.05 -1.12
N VAL A 303 2.92 11.86 -0.11
CA VAL A 303 2.00 11.40 0.94
C VAL A 303 0.63 12.06 0.82
N PHE A 304 -0.40 11.24 0.67
CA PHE A 304 -1.78 11.63 0.92
C PHE A 304 -2.26 11.02 2.22
N TYR A 305 -2.69 11.88 3.13
CA TYR A 305 -3.14 11.55 4.48
C TYR A 305 -4.60 11.95 4.61
N SER A 306 -5.44 11.06 5.14
CA SER A 306 -6.83 11.35 5.46
C SER A 306 -7.17 10.82 6.85
N SER A 307 -7.65 11.70 7.73
CA SER A 307 -8.19 11.29 9.04
C SER A 307 -9.69 11.51 9.09
N LEU A 308 -10.43 10.44 9.38
CA LEU A 308 -11.86 10.47 9.59
C LEU A 308 -12.15 10.14 11.06
N PRO A 309 -12.89 10.98 11.80
CA PRO A 309 -13.30 10.64 13.15
C PRO A 309 -14.27 9.44 13.11
N ILE A 310 -13.93 8.37 13.81
CA ILE A 310 -14.82 7.20 13.97
C ILE A 310 -15.71 7.43 15.20
N GLY A 311 -17.01 7.56 14.99
CA GLY A 311 -18.00 7.48 16.06
C GLY A 311 -18.50 8.79 16.67
N GLN A 312 -18.43 9.92 15.96
CA GLN A 312 -19.37 11.01 16.25
C GLN A 312 -20.73 10.64 15.66
N ASN A 313 -21.60 10.07 16.49
CA ASN A 313 -23.02 9.99 16.17
C ASN A 313 -23.51 11.41 15.86
N GLN A 314 -24.17 11.59 14.72
CA GLN A 314 -24.97 12.77 14.41
C GLN A 314 -26.28 12.78 15.21
N ASP A 315 -26.19 12.60 16.52
CA ASP A 315 -27.33 12.69 17.44
C ASP A 315 -26.89 13.59 18.62
N ILE A 316 -26.80 14.90 18.38
CA ILE A 316 -26.93 15.89 19.45
C ILE A 316 -28.17 16.71 19.11
N GLU A 317 -29.32 16.15 19.47
CA GLU A 317 -30.52 16.89 19.83
C GLU A 317 -31.47 15.90 20.52
N ALA A 318 -31.30 15.75 21.83
CA ALA A 318 -32.35 15.44 22.81
C ALA A 318 -31.74 15.31 24.21
N ASP A 319 -32.13 16.24 25.07
CA ASP A 319 -32.19 16.20 26.53
C ASP A 319 -31.67 14.94 27.26
N SER A 320 -30.73 15.14 28.18
CA SER A 320 -31.04 14.94 29.60
C SER A 320 -29.84 15.25 30.50
N SER A 321 -30.12 16.11 31.46
CA SER A 321 -29.42 16.26 32.72
C SER A 321 -29.17 14.90 33.40
N THR A 322 -27.90 14.49 33.49
CA THR A 322 -27.37 13.79 34.68
C THR A 322 -25.84 13.85 34.63
N GLY A 323 -25.25 14.47 35.65
CA GLY A 323 -23.81 14.56 35.83
C GLY A 323 -23.22 13.20 36.21
N ALA A 324 -22.65 12.52 35.23
CA ALA A 324 -21.67 11.47 35.44
C ALA A 324 -20.50 11.75 34.49
N LYS A 325 -19.39 12.26 35.03
CA LYS A 325 -18.12 12.37 34.31
C LYS A 325 -17.67 10.97 33.92
N LYS A 326 -18.02 10.50 32.72
CA LYS A 326 -17.37 9.35 32.10
C LYS A 326 -15.90 9.69 31.93
N GLU A 327 -15.03 8.84 32.51
CA GLU A 327 -13.60 8.80 32.20
C GLU A 327 -13.40 8.91 30.68
N SER A 328 -12.42 9.71 30.27
CA SER A 328 -12.12 9.99 28.87
C SER A 328 -11.81 8.69 28.13
N SER A 329 -12.82 8.08 27.51
CA SER A 329 -12.62 6.94 26.64
C SER A 329 -11.70 7.40 25.50
N VAL A 330 -10.51 6.79 25.39
CA VAL A 330 -9.57 7.07 24.29
C VAL A 330 -10.34 7.06 22.98
N GLN A 331 -10.37 8.20 22.27
CA GLN A 331 -11.15 8.35 21.06
C GLN A 331 -10.66 7.36 20.00
N LYS A 332 -11.57 6.54 19.46
CA LYS A 332 -11.25 5.60 18.38
C LYS A 332 -10.86 6.40 17.14
N ARG A 333 -9.66 6.15 16.63
CA ARG A 333 -9.11 6.86 15.49
C ARG A 333 -8.55 5.87 14.48
N MET A 334 -8.85 6.12 13.21
CA MET A 334 -8.25 5.48 12.05
C MET A 334 -7.80 6.57 11.10
N VAL A 335 -6.64 6.36 10.50
CA VAL A 335 -6.09 7.25 9.49
C VAL A 335 -5.84 6.42 8.24
N LEU A 336 -6.13 6.99 7.07
CA LEU A 336 -5.70 6.46 5.79
C LEU A 336 -4.43 7.19 5.38
N VAL A 337 -3.34 6.44 5.23
CA VAL A 337 -2.06 6.97 4.74
C VAL A 337 -1.73 6.24 3.46
N PHE A 338 -1.68 7.01 2.38
CA PHE A 338 -1.26 6.56 1.07
C PHE A 338 0.03 7.26 0.69
N ILE A 339 1.01 6.49 0.25
CA ILE A 339 2.33 6.97 -0.14
C ILE A 339 2.53 6.58 -1.61
N CYS A 340 2.35 7.56 -2.48
CA CYS A 340 2.34 7.45 -3.92
C CYS A 340 3.71 7.81 -4.47
N ILE A 341 4.37 6.85 -5.11
CA ILE A 341 5.75 6.94 -5.54
C ILE A 341 5.79 6.99 -7.06
N PRO A 342 6.38 8.03 -7.67
CA PRO A 342 6.67 8.02 -9.09
C PRO A 342 7.75 6.98 -9.41
N VAL A 343 7.46 6.05 -10.33
CA VAL A 343 8.41 4.99 -10.73
C VAL A 343 9.00 5.32 -12.10
N SER A 344 8.15 5.49 -13.11
CA SER A 344 8.47 5.93 -14.47
C SER A 344 7.18 6.46 -15.14
N PRO A 345 7.22 7.07 -16.33
CA PRO A 345 6.00 7.40 -17.05
C PRO A 345 5.06 6.17 -17.18
N GLY A 346 3.78 6.36 -16.86
CA GLY A 346 2.78 5.28 -16.85
C GLY A 346 2.95 4.22 -15.77
N LYS A 347 3.83 4.43 -14.78
CA LYS A 347 4.02 3.51 -13.65
C LYS A 347 4.25 4.26 -12.35
N SER A 348 3.58 3.81 -11.30
CA SER A 348 3.75 4.31 -9.94
C SER A 348 3.86 3.15 -8.97
N ARG A 349 4.16 3.44 -7.71
CA ARG A 349 4.07 2.48 -6.61
C ARG A 349 3.25 3.10 -5.50
N LEU A 350 2.33 2.32 -4.96
CA LEU A 350 1.57 2.67 -3.77
C LEU A 350 2.13 1.90 -2.58
N ILE A 351 2.49 2.60 -1.51
CA ILE A 351 2.56 2.02 -0.15
C ILE A 351 1.34 2.53 0.60
N TRP A 352 0.58 1.65 1.21
CA TRP A 352 -0.59 2.02 2.01
C TRP A 352 -0.45 1.50 3.44
N THR A 353 -0.96 2.27 4.38
CA THR A 353 -1.09 1.85 5.79
C THR A 353 -2.27 2.57 6.40
N PHE A 354 -3.02 1.86 7.24
CA PHE A 354 -4.23 2.39 7.86
C PHE A 354 -4.11 2.38 9.39
N PRO A 355 -3.31 3.27 9.99
CA PRO A 355 -3.08 3.27 11.42
C PRO A 355 -4.38 3.38 12.20
N ARG A 356 -4.54 2.52 13.19
CA ARG A 356 -5.71 2.54 14.09
C ARG A 356 -5.35 2.20 15.53
N ASN A 357 -6.02 2.85 16.48
CA ASN A 357 -5.81 2.64 17.93
C ASN A 357 -6.87 1.72 18.59
N PHE A 358 -7.72 1.08 17.80
CA PHE A 358 -8.78 0.17 18.27
C PHE A 358 -8.69 -1.17 17.53
N GLY A 359 -9.18 -2.24 18.16
CA GLY A 359 -9.20 -3.58 17.55
C GLY A 359 -7.80 -4.16 17.27
N ILE A 360 -6.79 -3.72 18.00
CA ILE A 360 -5.36 -4.07 17.78
C ILE A 360 -5.12 -5.58 17.88
N TRP A 361 -5.90 -6.29 18.70
CA TRP A 361 -5.81 -7.75 18.86
C TRP A 361 -6.03 -8.53 17.56
N VAL A 362 -6.76 -7.96 16.59
CA VAL A 362 -7.03 -8.60 15.29
C VAL A 362 -5.72 -8.88 14.55
N ASP A 363 -4.73 -7.99 14.65
CA ASP A 363 -3.45 -8.11 13.94
C ASP A 363 -2.55 -9.19 14.54
N LYS A 364 -2.88 -9.68 15.75
CA LYS A 364 -2.18 -10.82 16.38
C LYS A 364 -2.71 -12.17 15.90
N ILE A 365 -3.90 -12.21 15.31
CA ILE A 365 -4.60 -13.45 14.94
C ILE A 365 -4.76 -13.58 13.44
N VAL A 366 -4.96 -12.46 12.75
CA VAL A 366 -5.11 -12.41 11.30
C VAL A 366 -3.73 -12.15 10.68
N PRO A 367 -3.20 -13.06 9.84
CA PRO A 367 -1.95 -12.84 9.14
C PRO A 367 -2.01 -11.62 8.23
N ARG A 368 -0.90 -10.89 8.10
CA ARG A 368 -0.81 -9.66 7.29
C ARG A 368 -1.36 -9.82 5.88
N TRP A 369 -1.00 -10.90 5.17
CA TRP A 369 -1.45 -11.14 3.79
C TRP A 369 -2.97 -11.19 3.63
N MET A 370 -3.72 -11.61 4.66
CA MET A 370 -5.19 -11.66 4.62
C MET A 370 -5.80 -10.27 4.53
N PHE A 371 -5.21 -9.28 5.21
CA PHE A 371 -5.63 -7.87 5.07
C PHE A 371 -5.38 -7.37 3.65
N HIS A 372 -4.27 -7.80 3.04
CA HIS A 372 -3.91 -7.40 1.68
C HIS A 372 -4.85 -7.97 0.63
N VAL A 373 -5.53 -9.10 0.86
CA VAL A 373 -6.49 -9.67 -0.10
C VAL A 373 -7.61 -8.67 -0.42
N GLY A 374 -8.24 -8.09 0.61
CA GLY A 374 -9.30 -7.10 0.44
C GLY A 374 -8.80 -5.80 -0.17
N GLN A 375 -7.63 -5.33 0.28
CA GLN A 375 -7.01 -4.10 -0.23
C GLN A 375 -6.62 -4.22 -1.71
N ASN A 376 -6.07 -5.36 -2.14
CA ASN A 376 -5.77 -5.57 -3.56
C ASN A 376 -7.04 -5.65 -4.42
N LEU A 377 -8.13 -6.23 -3.89
CA LEU A 377 -9.40 -6.26 -4.61
C LEU A 377 -9.97 -4.85 -4.84
N ILE A 378 -9.83 -3.95 -3.86
CA ILE A 378 -10.16 -2.51 -4.01
C ILE A 378 -9.26 -1.85 -5.06
N LEU A 379 -7.96 -2.15 -5.07
CA LEU A 379 -7.08 -1.59 -6.10
C LEU A 379 -7.42 -2.10 -7.50
N ASP A 380 -7.89 -3.33 -7.64
CA ASP A 380 -8.21 -3.90 -8.95
C ASP A 380 -9.48 -3.31 -9.57
N SER A 381 -10.44 -2.85 -8.77
CA SER A 381 -11.59 -2.12 -9.29
C SER A 381 -11.19 -0.81 -9.97
N ASP A 382 -10.10 -0.17 -9.54
CA ASP A 382 -9.61 1.07 -10.16
C ASP A 382 -8.61 0.82 -11.31
N LEU A 383 -7.94 -0.33 -11.32
CA LEU A 383 -6.67 -0.46 -12.02
C LEU A 383 -6.77 -0.28 -13.54
N TYR A 384 -7.74 -0.93 -14.17
CA TYR A 384 -7.92 -0.85 -15.62
C TYR A 384 -8.50 0.49 -16.06
N LEU A 385 -9.47 1.05 -15.31
CA LEU A 385 -10.11 2.31 -15.70
C LEU A 385 -9.12 3.48 -15.61
N LEU A 386 -8.29 3.54 -14.57
CA LEU A 386 -7.29 4.60 -14.41
C LEU A 386 -6.14 4.50 -15.41
N HIS A 387 -5.77 3.27 -15.79
CA HIS A 387 -4.80 3.05 -16.86
C HIS A 387 -5.28 3.62 -18.21
N VAL A 388 -6.57 3.47 -18.52
CA VAL A 388 -7.17 4.04 -19.74
C VAL A 388 -7.35 5.55 -19.60
N GLU A 389 -7.76 6.04 -18.43
CA GLU A 389 -7.91 7.46 -18.14
C GLU A 389 -6.60 8.23 -18.36
N GLU A 390 -5.48 7.74 -17.84
CA GLU A 390 -4.17 8.35 -18.01
C GLU A 390 -3.83 8.59 -19.49
N ARG A 391 -4.11 7.61 -20.35
CA ARG A 391 -3.84 7.71 -21.80
C ARG A 391 -4.66 8.79 -22.46
N LYS A 392 -5.95 8.88 -22.12
CA LYS A 392 -6.84 9.94 -22.64
C LYS A 392 -6.39 11.33 -22.19
N ILE A 393 -5.90 11.46 -20.95
CA ILE A 393 -5.32 12.72 -20.46
C ILE A 393 -4.03 13.04 -21.23
N MET A 394 -3.18 12.04 -21.47
CA MET A 394 -1.94 12.21 -22.22
C MET A 394 -2.15 12.60 -23.69
N ASP A 395 -3.20 12.12 -24.35
CA ASP A 395 -3.54 12.49 -25.74
C ASP A 395 -3.78 14.00 -25.90
N VAL A 396 -4.31 14.65 -24.86
CA VAL A 396 -4.55 16.11 -24.85
C VAL A 396 -3.38 16.88 -24.23
N GLY A 397 -2.50 16.18 -23.51
CA GLY A 397 -1.36 16.72 -22.78
C GLY A 397 -1.68 16.97 -21.30
N PRO A 398 -0.79 16.58 -20.36
CA PRO A 398 -1.09 16.57 -18.92
C PRO A 398 -1.36 17.97 -18.34
N ALA A 399 -0.76 19.02 -18.91
CA ALA A 399 -1.02 20.40 -18.50
C ALA A 399 -2.40 20.93 -18.95
N GLN A 400 -3.03 20.28 -19.94
CA GLN A 400 -4.32 20.67 -20.53
C GLN A 400 -5.45 19.71 -20.13
N TRP A 401 -5.32 19.03 -19.00
CA TRP A 401 -6.24 17.99 -18.53
C TRP A 401 -7.73 18.43 -18.50
N GLN A 402 -8.05 19.71 -18.28
CA GLN A 402 -9.44 20.19 -18.30
C GLN A 402 -10.12 20.10 -19.68
N LYS A 403 -9.34 19.93 -20.76
CA LYS A 403 -9.88 19.64 -22.09
C LYS A 403 -10.25 18.16 -22.24
N ALA A 404 -9.64 17.28 -21.44
CA ALA A 404 -9.90 15.85 -21.44
C ALA A 404 -11.05 15.45 -20.51
N CYS A 405 -11.25 16.18 -19.39
CA CYS A 405 -12.31 15.88 -18.43
C CYS A 405 -12.95 17.13 -17.81
N PHE A 406 -14.16 16.96 -17.28
CA PHE A 406 -14.97 18.00 -16.67
C PHE A 406 -15.22 17.70 -15.20
N VAL A 407 -14.88 18.64 -14.31
CA VAL A 407 -14.93 18.49 -12.84
C VAL A 407 -15.77 19.61 -12.21
N PRO A 408 -17.10 19.56 -12.30
CA PRO A 408 -17.96 20.70 -11.99
C PRO A 408 -18.30 20.87 -10.51
N THR A 409 -17.97 19.91 -9.64
CA THR A 409 -18.58 19.84 -8.31
C THR A 409 -17.57 20.03 -7.18
N LYS A 410 -18.07 20.27 -5.96
CA LYS A 410 -17.22 20.32 -4.77
C LYS A 410 -16.60 18.96 -4.43
N SER A 411 -17.10 17.83 -4.94
CA SER A 411 -16.42 16.54 -4.71
C SER A 411 -15.06 16.47 -5.40
N ASP A 412 -14.83 17.33 -6.38
CA ASP A 412 -13.59 17.35 -7.16
C ASP A 412 -12.53 18.30 -6.56
N ALA A 413 -12.84 18.99 -5.45
CA ALA A 413 -12.03 20.12 -4.99
C ALA A 413 -10.58 19.73 -4.65
N LEU A 414 -10.33 18.55 -4.09
CA LEU A 414 -8.98 18.08 -3.77
C LEU A 414 -8.19 17.68 -5.02
N VAL A 415 -8.85 17.04 -5.99
CA VAL A 415 -8.26 16.72 -7.31
C VAL A 415 -7.86 18.00 -8.04
N VAL A 416 -8.77 19.00 -8.08
CA VAL A 416 -8.50 20.31 -8.66
C VAL A 416 -7.36 21.02 -7.92
N ALA A 417 -7.30 20.93 -6.59
CA ALA A 417 -6.21 21.51 -5.81
C ALA A 417 -4.86 20.88 -6.14
N PHE A 418 -4.81 19.56 -6.28
CA PHE A 418 -3.59 18.85 -6.66
C PHE A 418 -3.10 19.22 -8.07
N ARG A 419 -4.00 19.24 -9.07
CA ARG A 419 -3.64 19.68 -10.42
C ARG A 419 -3.20 21.15 -10.47
N LYS A 420 -3.82 22.03 -9.69
CA LYS A 420 -3.38 23.44 -9.53
C LYS A 420 -2.01 23.52 -8.86
N TRP A 421 -1.77 22.73 -7.82
CA TRP A 421 -0.48 22.65 -7.14
C TRP A 421 0.62 22.16 -8.09
N LEU A 422 0.36 21.10 -8.87
CA LEU A 422 1.29 20.58 -9.88
C LEU A 422 1.66 21.67 -10.90
N ASN A 423 0.65 22.37 -11.45
CA ASN A 423 0.87 23.43 -12.43
C ASN A 423 1.61 24.64 -11.83
N LYS A 424 1.21 25.09 -10.63
CA LYS A 424 1.79 26.28 -10.00
C LYS A 424 3.24 26.05 -9.56
N TYR A 425 3.53 24.91 -8.94
CA TYR A 425 4.82 24.69 -8.28
C TYR A 425 5.71 23.68 -9.01
N ALA A 426 5.14 22.60 -9.56
CA ALA A 426 5.91 21.44 -10.02
C ALA A 426 6.09 21.32 -11.54
N GLY A 427 5.65 22.31 -12.32
CA GLY A 427 5.76 22.31 -13.79
C GLY A 427 4.71 21.44 -14.51
N GLY A 428 3.63 21.06 -13.81
CA GLY A 428 2.47 20.35 -14.36
C GLY A 428 2.59 18.82 -14.41
N GLN A 429 3.77 18.26 -14.18
CA GLN A 429 4.05 16.82 -14.19
C GLN A 429 5.34 16.50 -13.42
N VAL A 430 5.60 15.21 -13.15
CA VAL A 430 6.89 14.76 -12.62
C VAL A 430 8.04 15.18 -13.55
N ASP A 431 9.08 15.80 -12.99
CA ASP A 431 10.31 16.11 -13.75
C ASP A 431 11.22 14.88 -13.85
N TRP A 432 11.22 14.27 -15.04
CA TRP A 432 12.05 13.12 -15.34
C TRP A 432 13.48 13.48 -15.82
N ARG A 433 13.88 14.76 -15.82
CA ARG A 433 15.20 15.25 -16.29
C ARG A 433 15.60 14.72 -17.67
N GLY A 434 14.64 14.65 -18.60
CA GLY A 434 14.87 14.19 -19.97
C GLY A 434 15.20 12.70 -20.14
N LYS A 435 15.08 11.87 -19.07
CA LYS A 435 15.32 10.42 -19.15
C LYS A 435 14.31 9.66 -20.00
N PHE A 436 13.13 10.23 -20.23
CA PHE A 436 12.07 9.64 -21.01
C PHE A 436 11.58 10.61 -22.08
N SER A 437 11.08 10.07 -23.20
CA SER A 437 10.53 10.84 -24.32
C SER A 437 9.20 11.53 -24.00
N GLY A 438 8.57 11.20 -22.87
CA GLY A 438 7.23 11.66 -22.49
C GLY A 438 6.09 10.74 -22.98
N ALA A 439 6.38 9.75 -23.83
CA ALA A 439 5.39 8.76 -24.25
C ALA A 439 5.15 7.70 -23.18
N LEU A 440 3.89 7.28 -23.03
CA LEU A 440 3.52 6.15 -22.18
C LEU A 440 3.90 4.80 -22.84
N PRO A 441 4.21 3.76 -22.05
CA PRO A 441 4.38 2.42 -22.58
C PRO A 441 3.08 1.89 -23.19
N PRO A 442 3.16 0.98 -24.19
CA PRO A 442 1.98 0.36 -24.78
C PRO A 442 1.15 -0.38 -23.72
N THR A 443 -0.17 -0.41 -23.92
CA THR A 443 -1.08 -1.16 -23.03
C THR A 443 -0.89 -2.65 -23.25
N PRO A 444 -0.50 -3.42 -22.21
CA PRO A 444 -0.47 -4.87 -22.29
C PRO A 444 -1.91 -5.44 -22.22
N PRO A 445 -2.11 -6.74 -22.51
CA PRO A 445 -3.38 -7.41 -22.26
C PRO A 445 -3.86 -7.21 -20.82
N LYS A 446 -5.19 -7.12 -20.62
CA LYS A 446 -5.81 -6.81 -19.32
C LYS A 446 -5.33 -7.75 -18.20
N GLU A 447 -5.19 -9.05 -18.48
CA GLU A 447 -4.70 -10.04 -17.52
C GLU A 447 -3.27 -9.74 -17.04
N GLN A 448 -2.38 -9.36 -17.96
CA GLN A 448 -1.00 -8.98 -17.63
C GLN A 448 -0.97 -7.64 -16.87
N LEU A 449 -1.82 -6.69 -17.27
CA LEU A 449 -1.94 -5.39 -16.61
C LEU A 449 -2.35 -5.55 -15.13
N MET A 450 -3.32 -6.44 -14.89
CA MET A 450 -3.92 -6.66 -13.57
C MET A 450 -3.23 -7.76 -12.75
N ASP A 451 -2.11 -8.31 -13.23
CA ASP A 451 -1.41 -9.40 -12.53
C ASP A 451 -0.84 -8.92 -11.18
N ARG A 452 -1.45 -9.40 -10.11
CA ARG A 452 -1.05 -9.16 -8.72
C ARG A 452 0.29 -9.80 -8.37
N TYR A 453 0.68 -10.88 -9.05
CA TYR A 453 1.89 -11.60 -8.68
C TYR A 453 3.11 -10.68 -8.83
N TRP A 454 3.27 -10.10 -10.01
CA TRP A 454 4.36 -9.17 -10.32
C TRP A 454 4.19 -7.79 -9.72
N THR A 455 2.96 -7.30 -9.56
CA THR A 455 2.71 -5.97 -9.01
C THR A 455 2.77 -5.93 -7.48
N HIS A 456 2.46 -7.02 -6.78
CA HIS A 456 2.36 -7.07 -5.33
C HIS A 456 3.07 -8.26 -4.69
N VAL A 457 2.74 -9.50 -5.09
CA VAL A 457 3.10 -10.70 -4.32
C VAL A 457 4.61 -10.86 -4.21
N VAL A 458 5.36 -10.71 -5.30
CA VAL A 458 6.83 -10.81 -5.30
C VAL A 458 7.49 -9.74 -4.42
N ASN A 459 6.81 -8.61 -4.22
CA ASN A 459 7.30 -7.44 -3.48
C ASN A 459 6.78 -7.39 -2.03
N CYS A 460 5.94 -8.33 -1.59
CA CYS A 460 5.38 -8.37 -0.25
C CYS A 460 5.76 -9.66 0.45
N SER A 461 6.57 -9.58 1.52
CA SER A 461 7.13 -10.77 2.19
C SER A 461 6.05 -11.71 2.73
N SER A 462 4.96 -11.17 3.27
CA SER A 462 3.86 -11.96 3.82
C SER A 462 3.01 -12.61 2.73
N CYS A 463 2.74 -11.92 1.63
CA CYS A 463 1.94 -12.48 0.53
C CYS A 463 2.74 -13.51 -0.26
N ASN A 464 4.03 -13.28 -0.47
CA ASN A 464 4.95 -14.25 -1.08
C ASN A 464 5.03 -15.54 -0.24
N ALA A 465 5.24 -15.41 1.08
CA ALA A 465 5.27 -16.57 1.97
C ALA A 465 3.95 -17.36 1.96
N ALA A 466 2.81 -16.67 1.99
CA ALA A 466 1.49 -17.30 1.87
C ALA A 466 1.31 -18.01 0.53
N TYR A 467 1.63 -17.33 -0.58
CA TYR A 467 1.59 -17.89 -1.92
C TYR A 467 2.40 -19.20 -2.00
N ASN A 468 3.67 -19.19 -1.58
CA ASN A 468 4.51 -20.38 -1.63
C ASN A 468 3.95 -21.51 -0.74
N SER A 469 3.52 -21.19 0.48
CA SER A 469 2.99 -22.19 1.41
C SER A 469 1.70 -22.83 0.89
N LEU A 470 0.81 -22.04 0.29
CA LEU A 470 -0.45 -22.53 -0.29
C LEU A 470 -0.21 -23.36 -1.55
N ASN A 471 0.75 -23.01 -2.40
CA ASN A 471 1.12 -23.85 -3.54
C ASN A 471 1.72 -25.19 -3.09
N VAL A 472 2.56 -25.20 -2.05
CA VAL A 472 3.06 -26.47 -1.47
C VAL A 472 1.89 -27.31 -0.94
N LEU A 473 0.95 -26.71 -0.21
CA LEU A 473 -0.23 -27.41 0.29
C LEU A 473 -1.09 -27.98 -0.84
N GLU A 474 -1.26 -27.24 -1.94
CA GLU A 474 -1.98 -27.68 -3.13
C GLU A 474 -1.38 -28.96 -3.71
N VAL A 475 -0.06 -29.01 -3.89
CA VAL A 475 0.65 -30.20 -4.36
C VAL A 475 0.57 -31.35 -3.35
N VAL A 476 0.74 -31.08 -2.06
CA VAL A 476 0.67 -32.10 -1.00
C VAL A 476 -0.71 -32.77 -0.99
N LEU A 477 -1.79 -32.01 -1.15
CA LEU A 477 -3.16 -32.56 -1.24
C LEU A 477 -3.32 -33.50 -2.44
N GLN A 478 -2.72 -33.18 -3.59
CA GLN A 478 -2.71 -34.06 -4.76
C GLN A 478 -1.93 -35.36 -4.49
N VAL A 479 -0.74 -35.25 -3.87
CA VAL A 479 0.09 -36.42 -3.53
C VAL A 479 -0.63 -37.34 -2.55
N ILE A 480 -1.27 -36.78 -1.51
CA ILE A 480 -2.09 -37.55 -0.56
C ILE A 480 -3.22 -38.26 -1.28
N SER A 481 -3.92 -37.58 -2.20
CA SER A 481 -5.00 -38.19 -3.00
C SER A 481 -4.51 -39.41 -3.79
N VAL A 482 -3.42 -39.26 -4.55
CA VAL A 482 -2.84 -40.36 -5.35
C VAL A 482 -2.34 -41.50 -4.46
N ALA A 483 -1.68 -41.18 -3.35
CA ALA A 483 -1.18 -42.18 -2.41
C ALA A 483 -2.32 -43.00 -1.78
N LEU A 484 -3.42 -42.35 -1.37
CA LEU A 484 -4.59 -43.03 -0.82
C LEU A 484 -5.25 -43.97 -1.84
N ILE A 485 -5.34 -43.56 -3.12
CA ILE A 485 -5.81 -44.43 -4.21
C ILE A 485 -4.86 -45.62 -4.40
N GLY A 486 -3.54 -45.37 -4.39
CA GLY A 486 -2.52 -46.42 -4.47
C GLY A 486 -2.62 -47.45 -3.34
N ILE A 487 -2.88 -47.00 -2.10
CA ILE A 487 -3.09 -47.88 -0.93
C ILE A 487 -4.31 -48.79 -1.14
N VAL A 488 -5.43 -48.24 -1.63
CA VAL A 488 -6.64 -49.03 -1.91
C VAL A 488 -6.41 -50.03 -3.03
N ALA A 489 -5.65 -49.64 -4.07
CA ALA A 489 -5.31 -50.53 -5.18
C ALA A 489 -4.37 -51.67 -4.77
N ALA A 490 -3.42 -51.42 -3.87
CA ALA A 490 -2.44 -52.41 -3.41
C ALA A 490 -2.97 -53.33 -2.29
N THR A 491 -4.05 -52.98 -1.60
CA THR A 491 -4.59 -53.77 -0.49
C THR A 491 -5.44 -54.94 -0.97
N LYS A 492 -5.02 -56.16 -0.61
CA LYS A 492 -5.75 -57.40 -0.90
C LYS A 492 -7.19 -57.36 -0.35
N GLN A 493 -8.14 -57.95 -1.06
CA GLN A 493 -9.57 -57.95 -0.73
C GLN A 493 -9.89 -58.46 0.69
N SER A 494 -9.10 -59.37 1.25
CA SER A 494 -9.32 -59.93 2.59
C SER A 494 -8.79 -59.08 3.75
N LEU A 495 -7.97 -58.04 3.48
CA LEU A 495 -7.25 -57.30 4.53
C LEU A 495 -7.96 -56.03 5.02
N THR A 496 -8.96 -55.53 4.30
CA THR A 496 -9.61 -54.24 4.59
C THR A 496 -11.11 -54.31 4.32
N SER A 497 -11.91 -53.81 5.26
CA SER A 497 -13.37 -53.79 5.12
C SER A 497 -13.79 -52.85 3.98
N LEU A 498 -14.95 -53.14 3.37
CA LEU A 498 -15.54 -52.27 2.34
C LEU A 498 -15.70 -50.82 2.85
N VAL A 499 -16.12 -50.66 4.11
CA VAL A 499 -16.29 -49.35 4.76
C VAL A 499 -14.96 -48.60 4.81
N ALA A 500 -13.86 -49.27 5.19
CA ALA A 500 -12.54 -48.64 5.24
C ALA A 500 -12.06 -48.22 3.84
N LYS A 501 -12.26 -49.06 2.82
CA LYS A 501 -11.91 -48.72 1.42
C LYS A 501 -12.70 -47.51 0.93
N THR A 502 -14.01 -47.50 1.15
CA THR A 502 -14.86 -46.36 0.77
C THR A 502 -14.44 -45.07 1.48
N ALA A 503 -14.10 -45.14 2.77
CA ALA A 503 -13.60 -43.98 3.51
C ALA A 503 -12.29 -43.43 2.91
N ILE A 504 -11.31 -44.30 2.63
CA ILE A 504 -10.03 -43.90 2.03
C ILE A 504 -10.22 -43.26 0.65
N VAL A 505 -11.05 -43.87 -0.21
CA VAL A 505 -11.37 -43.31 -1.53
C VAL A 505 -12.07 -41.95 -1.40
N SER A 506 -13.00 -41.82 -0.44
CA SER A 506 -13.71 -40.56 -0.22
C SER A 506 -12.76 -39.45 0.25
N THR A 507 -11.84 -39.76 1.16
CA THR A 507 -10.77 -38.84 1.57
C THR A 507 -9.87 -38.46 0.39
N ALA A 508 -9.50 -39.42 -0.47
CA ALA A 508 -8.69 -39.14 -1.65
C ALA A 508 -9.40 -38.15 -2.60
N VAL A 509 -10.70 -38.36 -2.85
CA VAL A 509 -11.52 -37.47 -3.68
C VAL A 509 -11.62 -36.08 -3.05
N LEU A 510 -11.84 -35.99 -1.73
CA LEU A 510 -11.89 -34.71 -1.01
C LEU A 510 -10.55 -33.97 -1.08
N CYS A 511 -9.42 -34.66 -0.91
CA CYS A 511 -8.09 -34.07 -1.06
C CYS A 511 -7.88 -33.50 -2.47
N PHE A 512 -8.27 -34.25 -3.51
CA PHE A 512 -8.17 -33.76 -4.88
C PHE A 512 -9.07 -32.55 -5.13
N ALA A 513 -10.34 -32.61 -4.71
CA ALA A 513 -11.27 -31.49 -4.83
C ALA A 513 -10.78 -30.24 -4.08
N ALA A 514 -10.24 -30.42 -2.87
CA ALA A 514 -9.63 -29.34 -2.09
C ALA A 514 -8.41 -28.75 -2.80
N SER A 515 -7.57 -29.56 -3.46
CA SER A 515 -6.44 -29.06 -4.26
C SER A 515 -6.91 -28.19 -5.42
N LYS A 516 -7.97 -28.58 -6.14
CA LYS A 516 -8.50 -27.79 -7.27
C LYS A 516 -9.16 -26.50 -6.82
N TRP A 517 -9.90 -26.54 -5.71
CA TRP A 517 -10.41 -25.34 -5.07
C TRP A 517 -9.26 -24.41 -4.65
N LEU A 518 -8.20 -24.96 -4.04
CA LEU A 518 -7.06 -24.20 -3.57
C LEU A 518 -6.28 -23.58 -4.74
N ALA A 519 -6.08 -24.30 -5.85
CA ALA A 519 -5.46 -23.75 -7.06
C ALA A 519 -6.26 -22.56 -7.61
N HIS A 520 -7.60 -22.67 -7.66
CA HIS A 520 -8.46 -21.56 -8.08
C HIS A 520 -8.38 -20.38 -7.11
N PHE A 521 -8.39 -20.64 -5.80
CA PHE A 521 -8.21 -19.62 -4.76
C PHE A 521 -6.87 -18.90 -4.92
N ILE A 522 -5.76 -19.64 -5.09
CA ILE A 522 -4.43 -19.09 -5.29
C ILE A 522 -4.41 -18.17 -6.51
N HIS A 523 -4.97 -18.62 -7.64
CA HIS A 523 -5.03 -17.81 -8.84
C HIS A 523 -5.86 -16.53 -8.63
N LYS A 524 -7.07 -16.64 -8.06
CA LYS A 524 -7.95 -15.49 -7.81
C LYS A 524 -7.43 -14.50 -6.78
N VAL A 525 -6.56 -14.92 -5.85
CA VAL A 525 -6.02 -14.08 -4.79
C VAL A 525 -4.66 -13.48 -5.17
N PHE A 526 -3.77 -14.28 -5.75
CA PHE A 526 -2.37 -13.90 -5.95
C PHE A 526 -1.99 -13.57 -7.40
N HIS A 527 -2.82 -13.91 -8.39
CA HIS A 527 -2.55 -13.64 -9.80
C HIS A 527 -3.56 -12.66 -10.38
N PHE A 528 -4.77 -13.12 -10.70
CA PHE A 528 -5.71 -12.30 -11.46
C PHE A 528 -7.13 -12.46 -10.96
N HIS A 529 -7.82 -11.33 -10.83
CA HIS A 529 -9.25 -11.27 -10.61
C HIS A 529 -9.81 -10.21 -11.55
N ASP A 530 -10.56 -10.64 -12.56
CA ASP A 530 -11.28 -9.68 -13.38
C ASP A 530 -12.36 -9.01 -12.53
N TYR A 531 -12.32 -7.68 -12.48
CA TYR A 531 -13.33 -6.88 -11.82
C TYR A 531 -14.21 -6.23 -12.89
N ASP A 532 -15.36 -6.85 -13.13
CA ASP A 532 -16.39 -6.32 -14.00
C ASP A 532 -17.45 -5.60 -13.16
N HIS A 533 -17.49 -4.28 -13.30
CA HIS A 533 -18.41 -3.41 -12.58
C HIS A 533 -19.88 -3.69 -12.94
N ALA A 534 -20.16 -4.19 -14.16
CA ALA A 534 -21.52 -4.40 -14.63
C ALA A 534 -22.23 -5.56 -13.90
N PHE A 535 -21.47 -6.50 -13.33
CA PHE A 535 -21.99 -7.68 -12.63
C PHE A 535 -21.96 -7.54 -11.10
N ARG A 536 -21.80 -6.33 -10.57
CA ARG A 536 -21.79 -6.01 -9.13
C ARG A 536 -23.04 -5.22 -8.73
#